data_AF-A0A7V5APP7-F1
#
_entry.id   AF-A0A7V5APP7-F1
#
_cell.length_a   1.000
_cell.length_b   1.000
_cell.length_c   1.000
_cell.angle_alpha   90.00
_cell.angle_beta   90.00
_cell.angle_gamma   90.00
#
_symmetry.space_group_name_H-M   'P 1'
#
loop_
_entity.id
_entity.type
_entity.pdbx_description
1 polymer ?
#
loop_
_entity_poly.entity_id
_entity_poly.type
_entity_poly.pdbx_seq_one_letter_code
_entity_poly.pdbx_strand_id
1 'polypeptide(L)'
;MVDALFAGLMIVLSWPTIAYMIVGVIIGLFLGVLPGIGGPVILALLLPFAFTMGKVEALTFLLSAHAVGVTGGSVTAILFGVPGTGTNAATVLDGYPLARKGEAGRAIGAALAASAVGGVIGAFTLAALIPVLRPLVLSFSPAEFLMLSVMGLTFLTALSEGNSLKAAISGLLGLLFSFVGEETIMGTKRFTFGQMYLWDGVKLVPAVVGLFAVAEMVALLAEGGAIARNGSISWRGGPVSGILEVFKKWFLVLRCSIIGIVVGIVPGLGGDVACFLAYGHGAQTTREKEKFGEGNIDGVIAPESANNAKEGGALVPTIGFGIPGSAGMAVLLGALMMIG
;
A
#
# COMPACT_ATOMS: atom_id res chain seq x y z
N MET A 1 -18.48 -19.36 6.92
CA MET A 1 -17.70 -18.11 6.73
C MET A 1 -16.88 -17.79 7.96
N VAL A 2 -17.50 -17.72 9.14
CA VAL A 2 -16.78 -17.56 10.42
C VAL A 2 -15.73 -18.65 10.60
N ASP A 3 -16.03 -19.90 10.22
CA ASP A 3 -15.06 -20.99 10.28
C ASP A 3 -13.85 -20.78 9.37
N ALA A 4 -14.06 -20.20 8.19
CA ALA A 4 -12.96 -19.89 7.26
C ALA A 4 -12.11 -18.73 7.77
N LEU A 5 -12.72 -17.72 8.38
CA LEU A 5 -12.02 -16.62 9.04
C LEU A 5 -11.17 -17.15 10.21
N PHE A 6 -11.75 -18.01 11.03
CA PHE A 6 -11.06 -18.61 12.17
C PHE A 6 -9.93 -19.55 11.71
N ALA A 7 -10.16 -20.38 10.70
CA ALA A 7 -9.14 -21.23 10.10
C ALA A 7 -7.99 -20.40 9.53
N GLY A 8 -8.29 -19.31 8.79
CA GLY A 8 -7.28 -18.39 8.28
C GLY A 8 -6.45 -17.75 9.38
N LEU A 9 -7.09 -17.30 10.47
CA LEU A 9 -6.38 -16.76 11.63
C LEU A 9 -5.45 -17.79 12.28
N MET A 10 -5.94 -19.04 12.45
CA MET A 10 -5.12 -20.13 13.01
C MET A 10 -3.92 -20.47 12.12
N ILE A 11 -4.09 -20.42 10.80
CA ILE A 11 -3.01 -20.62 9.83
C ILE A 11 -1.95 -19.52 9.96
N VAL A 12 -2.34 -18.24 10.02
CA VAL A 12 -1.40 -17.11 10.16
C VAL A 12 -0.62 -17.18 11.48
N LEU A 13 -1.26 -17.65 12.55
CA LEU A 13 -0.64 -17.82 13.86
C LEU A 13 0.19 -19.11 13.98
N SER A 14 0.11 -20.02 13.00
CA SER A 14 0.85 -21.27 13.02
C SER A 14 2.33 -21.09 12.67
N TRP A 15 3.15 -22.07 13.04
CA TRP A 15 4.55 -22.12 12.66
C TRP A 15 4.70 -22.79 11.28
N PRO A 16 5.50 -22.24 10.34
CA PRO A 16 6.38 -21.07 10.47
C PRO A 16 5.75 -19.74 10.04
N THR A 17 4.48 -19.70 9.65
CA THR A 17 3.80 -18.52 9.09
C THR A 17 3.91 -17.26 9.95
N ILE A 18 3.74 -17.39 11.27
CA ILE A 18 3.90 -16.27 12.20
C ILE A 18 5.33 -15.68 12.20
N ALA A 19 6.36 -16.51 12.00
CA ALA A 19 7.74 -16.05 11.92
C ALA A 19 7.94 -15.21 10.65
N TYR A 20 7.42 -15.66 9.52
CA TYR A 20 7.42 -14.87 8.28
C TYR A 20 6.64 -13.57 8.41
N MET A 21 5.51 -13.55 9.12
CA MET A 21 4.80 -12.32 9.43
C MET A 21 5.67 -11.33 10.21
N ILE A 22 6.34 -11.80 11.27
CA ILE A 22 7.22 -10.95 12.10
C ILE A 22 8.38 -10.41 11.28
N VAL A 23 9.04 -11.26 10.48
CA VAL A 23 10.14 -10.84 9.60
C VAL A 23 9.66 -9.84 8.55
N GLY A 24 8.48 -10.07 7.96
CA GLY A 24 7.84 -9.13 7.04
C GLY A 24 7.58 -7.77 7.68
N VAL A 25 7.02 -7.75 8.90
CA VAL A 25 6.84 -6.51 9.67
C VAL A 25 8.16 -5.79 9.93
N ILE A 26 9.20 -6.51 10.38
CA ILE A 26 10.49 -5.88 10.70
C ILE A 26 11.13 -5.27 9.46
N ILE A 27 11.20 -6.04 8.36
CA ILE A 27 11.82 -5.56 7.13
C ILE A 27 10.98 -4.46 6.48
N GLY A 28 9.66 -4.63 6.44
CA GLY A 28 8.73 -3.63 5.91
C GLY A 28 8.84 -2.31 6.66
N LEU A 29 8.90 -2.34 7.99
CA LEU A 29 9.04 -1.13 8.80
C LEU A 29 10.41 -0.49 8.58
N PHE A 30 11.48 -1.29 8.56
CA PHE A 30 12.84 -0.80 8.32
C PHE A 30 12.95 -0.10 6.96
N LEU A 31 12.44 -0.72 5.89
CA LEU A 31 12.45 -0.14 4.56
C LEU A 31 11.49 1.04 4.42
N GLY A 32 10.33 1.00 5.07
CA GLY A 32 9.35 2.10 5.03
C GLY A 32 9.85 3.38 5.71
N VAL A 33 10.77 3.26 6.68
CA VAL A 33 11.44 4.42 7.31
C VAL A 33 12.50 5.03 6.38
N LEU A 34 12.82 4.42 5.23
CA LEU A 34 13.74 5.03 4.27
C LEU A 34 12.95 5.99 3.36
N PRO A 35 13.28 7.30 3.33
CA PRO A 35 12.58 8.26 2.48
C PRO A 35 12.71 7.86 1.00
N GLY A 36 11.62 7.99 0.24
CA GLY A 36 11.57 7.61 -1.18
C GLY A 36 11.33 6.12 -1.42
N ILE A 37 11.46 5.26 -0.41
CA ILE A 37 11.18 3.83 -0.55
C ILE A 37 9.70 3.54 -0.25
N GLY A 38 8.88 3.56 -1.30
CA GLY A 38 7.44 3.30 -1.19
C GLY A 38 7.04 1.83 -1.24
N GLY A 39 5.76 1.57 -0.95
CA GLY A 39 5.16 0.22 -0.92
C GLY A 39 5.49 -0.68 -2.13
N PRO A 40 5.38 -0.20 -3.40
CA PRO A 40 5.75 -1.00 -4.57
C PRO A 40 7.22 -1.45 -4.56
N VAL A 41 8.13 -0.57 -4.13
CA VAL A 41 9.57 -0.84 -4.06
C VAL A 41 9.87 -1.85 -2.95
N ILE A 42 9.23 -1.71 -1.78
CA ILE A 42 9.34 -2.68 -0.68
C ILE A 42 8.92 -4.07 -1.17
N LEU A 43 7.75 -4.19 -1.78
CA LEU A 43 7.27 -5.46 -2.32
C LEU A 43 8.19 -6.02 -3.42
N ALA A 44 8.71 -5.15 -4.30
CA ALA A 44 9.66 -5.53 -5.34
C ALA A 44 10.94 -6.15 -4.76
N LEU A 45 11.50 -5.56 -3.71
CA LEU A 45 12.70 -6.05 -3.04
C LEU A 45 12.46 -7.38 -2.29
N LEU A 46 11.23 -7.62 -1.84
CA LEU A 46 10.88 -8.81 -1.06
C LEU A 46 10.43 -10.00 -1.91
N LEU A 47 9.94 -9.76 -3.13
CA LEU A 47 9.48 -10.78 -4.08
C LEU A 47 10.47 -11.95 -4.29
N PRO A 48 11.79 -11.73 -4.45
CA PRO A 48 12.76 -12.82 -4.60
C PRO A 48 12.76 -13.82 -3.43
N PHE A 49 12.49 -13.34 -2.21
CA PHE A 49 12.45 -14.20 -1.02
C PHE A 49 11.14 -14.98 -0.92
N ALA A 50 10.03 -14.40 -1.39
CA ALA A 50 8.73 -15.04 -1.36
C ALA A 50 8.66 -16.32 -2.22
N PHE A 51 9.50 -16.43 -3.26
CA PHE A 51 9.56 -17.61 -4.13
C PHE A 51 9.92 -18.93 -3.45
N THR A 52 10.75 -18.87 -2.42
CA THR A 52 11.21 -20.08 -1.73
C THR A 52 10.27 -20.49 -0.60
N MET A 53 9.23 -19.69 -0.34
CA MET A 53 8.28 -19.88 0.73
C MET A 53 7.05 -20.67 0.24
N GLY A 54 6.33 -21.30 1.18
CA GLY A 54 5.00 -21.83 0.90
C GLY A 54 4.00 -20.70 0.61
N LYS A 55 2.86 -21.04 -0.01
CA LYS A 55 1.91 -20.03 -0.52
C LYS A 55 1.39 -19.10 0.57
N VAL A 56 1.03 -19.68 1.71
CA VAL A 56 0.50 -18.93 2.85
C VAL A 56 1.59 -18.05 3.47
N GLU A 57 2.79 -18.61 3.63
CA GLU A 57 3.95 -17.92 4.20
C GLU A 57 4.36 -16.72 3.34
N ALA A 58 4.45 -16.92 2.02
CA ALA A 58 4.78 -15.88 1.06
C ALA A 58 3.77 -14.72 1.10
N LEU A 59 2.46 -15.04 1.11
CA LEU A 59 1.41 -14.02 1.18
C LEU A 59 1.43 -13.28 2.51
N THR A 60 1.59 -14.00 3.61
CA THR A 60 1.68 -13.40 4.95
C THR A 60 2.89 -12.49 5.05
N PHE A 61 4.04 -12.91 4.52
CA PHE A 61 5.28 -12.13 4.48
C PHE A 61 5.11 -10.83 3.68
N LEU A 62 4.60 -10.91 2.45
CA LEU A 62 4.44 -9.74 1.58
C LEU A 62 3.37 -8.77 2.10
N LEU A 63 2.21 -9.28 2.56
CA LEU A 63 1.15 -8.43 3.12
C LEU A 63 1.59 -7.72 4.40
N SER A 64 2.27 -8.43 5.30
CA SER A 64 2.76 -7.84 6.54
C SER A 64 3.79 -6.75 6.29
N ALA A 65 4.73 -6.98 5.36
CA ALA A 65 5.71 -5.97 4.97
C ALA A 65 5.07 -4.74 4.30
N HIS A 66 4.11 -4.96 3.41
CA HIS A 66 3.37 -3.88 2.74
C HIS A 66 2.60 -3.01 3.73
N ALA A 67 1.84 -3.65 4.64
CA ALA A 67 0.98 -2.96 5.60
C ALA A 67 1.75 -2.06 6.57
N VAL A 68 2.99 -2.40 6.94
CA VAL A 68 3.81 -1.55 7.81
C VAL A 68 4.78 -0.66 7.04
N GLY A 69 5.10 -0.99 5.79
CA GLY A 69 5.94 -0.15 4.93
C GLY A 69 5.31 1.21 4.68
N VAL A 70 4.01 1.24 4.39
CA VAL A 70 3.24 2.49 4.22
C VAL A 70 3.15 3.32 5.51
N THR A 71 3.17 2.65 6.67
CA THR A 71 3.18 3.27 8.00
C THR A 71 4.58 3.76 8.39
N GLY A 72 5.64 3.06 7.98
CA GLY A 72 7.03 3.43 8.25
C GLY A 72 7.36 4.82 7.70
N GLY A 73 6.79 5.17 6.53
CA GLY A 73 6.96 6.48 5.91
C GLY A 73 6.39 7.65 6.73
N SER A 74 5.51 7.37 7.70
CA SER A 74 4.99 8.37 8.63
C SER A 74 6.04 8.78 9.65
N VAL A 75 6.96 7.88 10.01
CA VAL A 75 8.05 8.18 10.95
C VAL A 75 8.99 9.21 10.36
N THR A 76 9.36 9.06 9.08
CA THR A 76 10.17 10.05 8.35
C THR A 76 9.43 11.35 8.11
N ALA A 77 8.13 11.27 7.76
CA ALA A 77 7.27 12.44 7.60
C ALA A 77 7.23 13.29 8.88
N ILE A 78 7.09 12.64 10.05
CA ILE A 78 7.02 13.31 11.35
C ILE A 78 8.38 13.86 11.78
N LEU A 79 9.45 13.07 11.68
CA LEU A 79 10.75 13.48 12.20
C LEU A 79 11.46 14.49 11.29
N PHE A 80 11.45 14.25 9.99
CA PHE A 80 12.26 14.99 9.04
C PHE A 80 11.47 15.96 8.19
N GLY A 81 10.13 15.93 8.25
CA GLY A 81 9.27 16.72 7.37
C GLY A 81 9.36 16.30 5.91
N VAL A 82 9.94 15.13 5.64
CA VAL A 82 10.08 14.54 4.31
C VAL A 82 9.16 13.31 4.28
N PRO A 83 8.11 13.31 3.44
CA PRO A 83 7.21 12.18 3.38
C PRO A 83 7.95 10.95 2.87
N GLY A 84 7.80 9.80 3.54
CA GLY A 84 8.36 8.54 3.04
C GLY A 84 7.75 8.11 1.71
N THR A 85 6.45 8.35 1.55
CA THR A 85 5.68 8.15 0.32
C THR A 85 4.62 9.25 0.14
N GLY A 86 4.01 9.35 -1.04
CA GLY A 86 2.93 10.32 -1.29
C GLY A 86 1.77 10.25 -0.28
N THR A 87 1.48 9.06 0.29
CA THR A 87 0.39 8.93 1.29
C THR A 87 0.72 9.60 2.62
N ASN A 88 2.01 9.74 2.96
CA ASN A 88 2.45 10.38 4.20
C ASN A 88 2.57 11.91 4.07
N ALA A 89 2.35 12.48 2.88
CA ALA A 89 2.43 13.93 2.65
C ALA A 89 1.41 14.71 3.50
N ALA A 90 0.19 14.18 3.64
CA ALA A 90 -0.82 14.76 4.53
C ALA A 90 -0.36 14.73 6.01
N THR A 91 0.34 13.67 6.42
CA THR A 91 0.87 13.50 7.78
C THR A 91 1.98 14.51 8.10
N VAL A 92 2.77 14.94 7.10
CA VAL A 92 3.80 15.99 7.29
C VAL A 92 3.18 17.29 7.81
N LEU A 93 1.98 17.64 7.36
CA LEU A 93 1.34 18.93 7.64
C LEU A 93 1.20 19.21 9.13
N ASP A 94 0.88 18.20 9.94
CA ASP A 94 0.76 18.33 11.39
C ASP A 94 1.80 17.52 12.17
N GLY A 95 2.27 16.41 11.62
CA GLY A 95 3.27 15.55 12.24
C GLY A 95 4.61 16.24 12.45
N TYR A 96 5.11 16.95 11.43
CA TYR A 96 6.39 17.65 11.53
C TYR A 96 6.33 18.86 12.48
N PRO A 97 5.28 19.71 12.46
CA PRO A 97 5.11 20.74 13.50
C PRO A 97 5.01 20.17 14.93
N LEU A 98 4.34 19.03 15.14
CA LEU A 98 4.33 18.35 16.44
C LEU A 98 5.74 17.91 16.88
N ALA A 99 6.52 17.32 15.97
CA ALA A 99 7.91 16.95 16.25
C ALA A 99 8.76 18.17 16.62
N ARG A 100 8.60 19.29 15.92
CA ARG A 100 9.27 20.56 16.23
C ARG A 100 8.88 21.15 17.58
N LYS A 101 7.66 20.89 18.07
CA LYS A 101 7.22 21.25 19.43
C LYS A 101 7.76 20.30 20.50
N GLY A 102 8.55 19.31 20.10
CA GLY A 102 9.12 18.30 20.97
C GLY A 102 8.18 17.12 21.22
N GLU A 103 7.04 17.05 20.55
CA GLU A 103 6.02 16.00 20.73
C GLU A 103 6.14 14.87 19.69
N ALA A 104 7.35 14.62 19.18
CA ALA A 104 7.60 13.61 18.15
C ALA A 104 7.13 12.21 18.57
N GLY A 105 7.38 11.82 19.83
CA GLY A 105 6.94 10.54 20.35
C GLY A 105 5.42 10.39 20.34
N ARG A 106 4.68 11.43 20.76
CA ARG A 106 3.21 11.48 20.70
C ARG A 106 2.71 11.37 19.26
N ALA A 107 3.29 12.11 18.33
CA ALA A 107 2.91 12.05 16.91
C ALA A 107 3.14 10.67 16.29
N ILE A 108 4.33 10.07 16.52
CA ILE A 108 4.64 8.72 16.02
C ILE A 108 3.71 7.69 16.64
N GLY A 109 3.49 7.73 17.96
CA GLY A 109 2.58 6.82 18.65
C GLY A 109 1.14 6.89 18.11
N ALA A 110 0.65 8.10 17.83
CA ALA A 110 -0.65 8.29 17.21
C ALA A 110 -0.70 7.79 15.76
N ALA A 111 0.32 8.08 14.95
CA ALA A 111 0.41 7.62 13.57
C ALA A 111 0.41 6.09 13.48
N LEU A 112 1.29 5.42 14.23
CA LEU A 112 1.40 3.96 14.24
C LEU A 112 0.09 3.30 14.71
N ALA A 113 -0.50 3.81 15.80
CA ALA A 113 -1.75 3.24 16.32
C ALA A 113 -2.96 3.51 15.42
N ALA A 114 -3.09 4.72 14.87
CA ALA A 114 -4.16 5.07 13.94
C ALA A 114 -4.07 4.19 12.67
N SER A 115 -2.87 4.03 12.13
CA SER A 115 -2.60 3.16 10.98
C SER A 115 -2.88 1.69 11.27
N ALA A 116 -2.47 1.17 12.44
CA ALA A 116 -2.77 -0.20 12.84
C ALA A 116 -4.27 -0.44 13.00
N VAL A 117 -4.99 0.44 13.70
CA VAL A 117 -6.44 0.34 13.88
C VAL A 117 -7.16 0.45 12.53
N GLY A 118 -6.76 1.41 11.68
CA GLY A 118 -7.32 1.57 10.34
C GLY A 118 -7.11 0.34 9.47
N GLY A 119 -5.92 -0.25 9.50
CA GLY A 119 -5.61 -1.49 8.78
C GLY A 119 -6.47 -2.67 9.24
N VAL A 120 -6.69 -2.80 10.56
CA VAL A 120 -7.61 -3.81 11.12
C VAL A 120 -9.04 -3.58 10.64
N ILE A 121 -9.54 -2.33 10.67
CA ILE A 121 -10.87 -2.00 10.16
C ILE A 121 -10.97 -2.35 8.67
N GLY A 122 -9.97 -2.00 7.86
CA GLY A 122 -9.90 -2.33 6.44
C GLY A 122 -9.91 -3.84 6.18
N ALA A 123 -9.12 -4.62 6.94
CA ALA A 123 -9.09 -6.07 6.84
C ALA A 123 -10.43 -6.71 7.19
N PHE A 124 -11.10 -6.23 8.25
CA PHE A 124 -12.46 -6.67 8.59
C PHE A 124 -13.47 -6.32 7.51
N THR A 125 -13.38 -5.13 6.91
CA THR A 125 -14.26 -4.75 5.80
C THR A 125 -14.05 -5.63 4.58
N LEU A 126 -12.81 -5.93 4.21
CA LEU A 126 -12.52 -6.89 3.15
C LEU A 126 -13.16 -8.25 3.46
N ALA A 127 -12.92 -8.79 4.67
CA ALA A 127 -13.49 -10.07 5.08
C ALA A 127 -15.02 -10.08 5.04
N ALA A 128 -15.66 -8.97 5.40
CA ALA A 128 -17.11 -8.79 5.34
C ALA A 128 -17.64 -8.65 3.90
N LEU A 129 -16.83 -8.16 2.95
CA LEU A 129 -17.19 -8.03 1.54
C LEU A 129 -16.99 -9.31 0.74
N ILE A 130 -16.10 -10.22 1.15
CA ILE A 130 -15.83 -11.51 0.45
C ILE A 130 -17.12 -12.29 0.08
N PRO A 131 -18.15 -12.43 0.92
CA PRO A 131 -19.38 -13.15 0.58
C PRO A 131 -20.18 -12.53 -0.54
N VAL A 132 -20.07 -11.20 -0.71
CA VAL A 132 -20.73 -10.45 -1.78
C VAL A 132 -19.86 -10.50 -3.05
N LEU A 133 -18.54 -10.39 -2.90
CA LEU A 133 -17.59 -10.43 -4.01
C LEU A 133 -17.57 -11.80 -4.69
N ARG A 134 -17.54 -12.90 -3.93
CA ARG A 134 -17.43 -14.25 -4.49
C ARG A 134 -18.49 -14.58 -5.55
N PRO A 135 -19.81 -14.47 -5.29
CA PRO A 135 -20.82 -14.76 -6.30
C PRO A 135 -20.77 -13.76 -7.47
N LEU A 136 -20.40 -12.50 -7.21
CA LEU A 136 -20.25 -11.50 -8.25
C LEU A 136 -19.14 -11.89 -9.23
N VAL A 137 -17.96 -12.23 -8.74
CA VAL A 137 -16.82 -12.67 -9.57
C VAL A 137 -17.15 -13.96 -10.32
N LEU A 138 -17.84 -14.91 -9.67
CA LEU A 138 -18.25 -16.16 -10.33
C LEU A 138 -19.35 -15.97 -11.37
N SER A 139 -20.05 -14.84 -11.37
CA SER A 139 -21.07 -14.54 -12.38
C SER A 139 -20.49 -13.95 -13.67
N PHE A 140 -19.21 -13.56 -13.66
CA PHE A 140 -18.56 -12.91 -14.81
C PHE A 140 -18.12 -13.95 -15.82
N SER A 141 -18.38 -13.69 -17.10
CA SER A 141 -17.87 -14.48 -18.21
C SER A 141 -16.59 -13.83 -18.77
N PRO A 142 -15.89 -14.49 -19.71
CA PRO A 142 -14.70 -13.93 -20.35
C PRO A 142 -14.92 -12.53 -20.96
N ALA A 143 -16.13 -12.23 -21.44
CA ALA A 143 -16.47 -10.91 -22.00
C ALA A 143 -16.45 -9.82 -20.92
N GLU A 144 -16.99 -10.07 -19.74
CA GLU A 144 -16.96 -9.14 -18.62
C GLU A 144 -15.53 -8.96 -18.09
N PHE A 145 -14.72 -10.03 -18.02
CA PHE A 145 -13.30 -9.90 -17.66
C PHE A 145 -12.51 -9.07 -18.68
N LEU A 146 -12.81 -9.19 -19.97
CA LEU A 146 -12.22 -8.31 -21.00
C LEU A 146 -12.62 -6.85 -20.76
N MET A 147 -13.92 -6.58 -20.55
CA MET A 147 -14.42 -5.23 -20.27
C MET A 147 -13.82 -4.65 -18.98
N LEU A 148 -13.67 -5.46 -17.94
CA LEU A 148 -12.97 -5.10 -16.70
C LEU A 148 -11.51 -4.75 -16.94
N SER A 149 -10.81 -5.53 -17.76
CA SER A 149 -9.40 -5.27 -18.11
C SER A 149 -9.26 -3.95 -18.86
N VAL A 150 -10.14 -3.69 -19.84
CA VAL A 150 -10.21 -2.41 -20.57
C VAL A 150 -10.54 -1.25 -19.63
N MET A 151 -11.49 -1.44 -18.72
CA MET A 151 -11.86 -0.44 -17.71
C MET A 151 -10.70 -0.16 -16.76
N GLY A 152 -10.00 -1.19 -16.29
CA GLY A 152 -8.81 -1.07 -15.45
C GLY A 152 -7.70 -0.29 -16.14
N LEU A 153 -7.40 -0.60 -17.40
CA LEU A 153 -6.46 0.17 -18.23
C LEU A 153 -6.93 1.63 -18.41
N THR A 154 -8.23 1.85 -18.60
CA THR A 154 -8.80 3.19 -18.72
C THR A 154 -8.66 3.97 -17.41
N PHE A 155 -8.95 3.37 -16.25
CA PHE A 155 -8.73 4.01 -14.95
C PHE A 155 -7.26 4.31 -14.68
N LEU A 156 -6.35 3.38 -15.00
CA LEU A 156 -4.91 3.64 -14.88
C LEU A 156 -4.47 4.89 -15.65
N THR A 157 -5.06 5.14 -16.82
CA THR A 157 -4.74 6.32 -17.65
C THR A 157 -5.45 7.59 -17.19
N ALA A 158 -6.71 7.48 -16.78
CA ALA A 158 -7.52 8.60 -16.33
C ALA A 158 -7.08 9.16 -14.98
N LEU A 159 -6.55 8.30 -14.09
CA LEU A 159 -6.16 8.68 -12.73
C LEU A 159 -4.65 8.89 -12.56
N SER A 160 -3.83 8.65 -13.59
CA SER A 160 -2.40 8.98 -13.51
C SER A 160 -2.21 10.49 -13.40
N GLU A 161 -1.56 10.93 -12.34
CA GLU A 161 -1.16 12.33 -12.18
C GLU A 161 -0.22 12.75 -13.33
N GLY A 162 -0.44 13.95 -13.88
CA GLY A 162 0.37 14.50 -14.95
C GLY A 162 -0.16 14.18 -16.36
N ASN A 163 0.56 13.34 -17.11
CA ASN A 163 0.31 13.14 -18.54
C ASN A 163 -0.36 11.80 -18.82
N SER A 164 -1.69 11.82 -18.98
CA SER A 164 -2.51 10.64 -19.27
C SER A 164 -2.09 9.89 -20.54
N LEU A 165 -1.51 10.58 -21.53
CA LEU A 165 -0.99 9.95 -22.74
C LEU A 165 0.25 9.09 -22.42
N LYS A 166 1.15 9.56 -21.56
CA LYS A 166 2.30 8.76 -21.11
C LYS A 166 1.84 7.52 -20.34
N ALA A 167 0.86 7.68 -19.46
CA ALA A 167 0.27 6.54 -18.74
C ALA A 167 -0.36 5.52 -19.70
N ALA A 168 -1.06 5.98 -20.73
CA ALA A 168 -1.65 5.13 -21.76
C ALA A 168 -0.59 4.36 -22.56
N ILE A 169 0.46 5.06 -22.99
CA ILE A 169 1.58 4.43 -23.70
C ILE A 169 2.26 3.39 -22.79
N SER A 170 2.53 3.70 -21.53
CA SER A 170 3.11 2.76 -20.57
C SER A 170 2.23 1.53 -20.35
N GLY A 171 0.91 1.71 -20.21
CA GLY A 171 -0.04 0.61 -20.07
C GLY A 171 -0.09 -0.29 -21.32
N LEU A 172 -0.11 0.31 -22.50
CA LEU A 172 -0.07 -0.43 -23.78
C LEU A 172 1.27 -1.15 -23.99
N LEU A 173 2.40 -0.55 -23.59
CA LEU A 173 3.71 -1.21 -23.60
C LEU A 173 3.74 -2.40 -22.64
N GLY A 174 3.18 -2.26 -21.43
CA GLY A 174 3.03 -3.36 -20.48
C GLY A 174 2.19 -4.51 -21.05
N LEU A 175 1.07 -4.18 -21.71
CA LEU A 175 0.24 -5.16 -22.40
C LEU A 175 1.01 -5.87 -23.53
N LEU A 176 1.78 -5.12 -24.33
CA LEU A 176 2.63 -5.69 -25.38
C LEU A 176 3.68 -6.65 -24.80
N PHE A 177 4.33 -6.30 -23.69
CA PHE A 177 5.28 -7.19 -23.02
C PHE A 177 4.61 -8.44 -22.45
N SER A 178 3.34 -8.36 -22.04
CA SER A 178 2.59 -9.53 -21.57
C SER A 178 2.35 -10.59 -22.66
N PHE A 179 2.42 -10.21 -23.95
CA PHE A 179 2.31 -11.16 -25.06
C PHE A 179 3.62 -11.88 -25.40
N VAL A 180 4.75 -11.49 -24.80
CA VAL A 180 6.04 -12.16 -25.04
C VAL A 180 6.03 -13.50 -24.31
N GLY A 181 6.18 -14.60 -25.05
CA GLY A 181 6.23 -15.94 -24.47
C GLY A 181 5.47 -16.99 -25.26
N GLU A 182 5.38 -18.18 -24.67
CA GLU A 182 4.52 -19.26 -25.13
C GLU A 182 3.12 -19.14 -24.52
N GLU A 183 2.09 -19.14 -25.39
CA GLU A 183 0.70 -19.05 -24.95
C GLU A 183 0.22 -20.40 -24.38
N THR A 184 -0.46 -20.37 -23.23
CA THR A 184 -0.76 -21.55 -22.40
C THR A 184 -1.74 -22.55 -23.01
N ILE A 185 -2.63 -22.12 -23.92
CA ILE A 185 -3.69 -22.97 -24.49
C ILE A 185 -3.20 -23.69 -25.75
N MET A 186 -2.63 -22.95 -26.70
CA MET A 186 -2.23 -23.45 -28.02
C MET A 186 -0.73 -23.70 -28.14
N GLY A 187 0.09 -23.35 -27.14
CA GLY A 187 1.56 -23.46 -27.21
C GLY A 187 2.19 -22.56 -28.29
N THR A 188 1.45 -21.54 -28.75
CA THR A 188 1.92 -20.67 -29.83
C THR A 188 2.87 -19.63 -29.26
N LYS A 189 4.08 -19.55 -29.84
CA LYS A 189 5.10 -18.59 -29.44
C LYS A 189 4.81 -17.22 -30.02
N ARG A 190 4.74 -16.19 -29.17
CA ARG A 190 4.46 -14.81 -29.53
C ARG A 190 5.64 -13.93 -29.13
N PHE A 191 6.13 -13.12 -30.07
CA PHE A 191 7.21 -12.16 -29.86
C PHE A 191 8.49 -12.74 -29.22
N THR A 192 8.79 -14.03 -29.43
CA THR A 192 10.00 -14.67 -28.89
C THR A 192 11.23 -14.49 -29.78
N PHE A 193 11.06 -13.99 -31.01
CA PHE A 193 12.14 -13.73 -31.98
C PHE A 193 13.12 -14.91 -32.18
N GLY A 194 12.65 -16.14 -31.99
CA GLY A 194 13.47 -17.36 -32.09
C GLY A 194 14.40 -17.61 -30.89
N GLN A 195 14.38 -16.77 -29.86
CA GLN A 195 15.22 -16.90 -28.67
C GLN A 195 14.53 -17.76 -27.61
N MET A 196 15.21 -18.83 -27.16
CA MET A 196 14.67 -19.75 -26.14
C MET A 196 14.43 -19.06 -24.80
N TYR A 197 15.26 -18.07 -24.45
CA TYR A 197 15.10 -17.28 -23.24
C TYR A 197 13.76 -16.54 -23.14
N LEU A 198 13.16 -16.19 -24.29
CA LEU A 198 11.89 -15.48 -24.35
C LEU A 198 10.68 -16.41 -24.31
N TRP A 199 10.85 -17.73 -24.30
CA TRP A 199 9.72 -18.67 -24.26
C TRP A 199 8.99 -18.62 -22.92
N ASP A 200 9.73 -18.45 -21.83
CA ASP A 200 9.20 -18.20 -20.48
C ASP A 200 8.55 -16.82 -20.33
N GLY A 201 8.62 -15.98 -21.38
CA GLY A 201 8.13 -14.61 -21.36
C GLY A 201 8.92 -13.67 -20.45
N VAL A 202 8.36 -12.47 -20.21
CA VAL A 202 8.95 -11.51 -19.28
C VAL A 202 8.62 -11.94 -17.86
N LYS A 203 9.62 -12.49 -17.16
CA LYS A 203 9.46 -12.91 -15.77
C LYS A 203 9.10 -11.71 -14.89
N LEU A 204 8.02 -11.87 -14.14
CA LEU A 204 7.44 -10.81 -13.32
C LEU A 204 8.45 -10.21 -12.33
N VAL A 205 9.22 -11.03 -11.63
CA VAL A 205 10.11 -10.53 -10.58
C VAL A 205 11.24 -9.66 -11.13
N PRO A 206 12.02 -10.08 -12.14
CA PRO A 206 12.94 -9.17 -12.81
C PRO A 206 12.29 -7.89 -13.34
N ALA A 207 11.07 -7.97 -13.89
CA ALA A 207 10.36 -6.80 -14.39
C ALA A 207 10.00 -5.81 -13.28
N VAL A 208 9.41 -6.30 -12.18
CA VAL A 208 9.05 -5.49 -11.02
C VAL A 208 10.28 -4.90 -10.34
N VAL A 209 11.34 -5.70 -10.15
CA VAL A 209 12.61 -5.22 -9.57
C VAL A 209 13.23 -4.14 -10.45
N GLY A 210 13.24 -4.31 -11.78
CA GLY A 210 13.75 -3.32 -12.72
C GLY A 210 12.92 -2.03 -12.74
N LEU A 211 11.60 -2.15 -12.80
CA LEU A 211 10.68 -1.01 -12.93
C LEU A 211 10.53 -0.19 -11.64
N PHE A 212 10.53 -0.84 -10.48
CA PHE A 212 10.33 -0.17 -9.20
C PHE A 212 11.63 0.00 -8.42
N ALA A 213 12.35 -1.09 -8.12
CA ALA A 213 13.51 -1.00 -7.23
C ALA A 213 14.73 -0.33 -7.89
N VAL A 214 15.09 -0.71 -9.12
CA VAL A 214 16.23 -0.12 -9.83
C VAL A 214 15.94 1.33 -10.22
N ALA A 215 14.74 1.61 -10.74
CA ALA A 215 14.34 2.98 -11.09
C ALA A 215 14.41 3.92 -9.88
N GLU A 216 13.89 3.49 -8.72
CA GLU A 216 13.95 4.28 -7.48
C GLU A 216 15.39 4.49 -7.02
N MET A 217 16.24 3.46 -7.06
CA MET A 217 17.66 3.60 -6.72
C MET A 217 18.37 4.63 -7.61
N VAL A 218 18.09 4.65 -8.91
CA VAL A 218 18.65 5.66 -9.82
C VAL A 218 18.12 7.05 -9.50
N ALA A 219 16.83 7.18 -9.19
CA ALA A 219 16.22 8.46 -8.82
C ALA A 219 16.84 9.04 -7.53
N LEU A 220 16.97 8.21 -6.49
CA LEU A 220 17.61 8.60 -5.23
C LEU A 220 19.09 8.99 -5.40
N LEU A 221 19.83 8.26 -6.25
CA LEU A 221 21.20 8.61 -6.60
C LEU A 221 21.30 9.95 -7.35
N ALA A 222 20.31 10.26 -8.18
CA ALA A 222 20.27 11.48 -8.98
C ALA A 222 19.91 12.73 -8.14
N GLU A 223 19.04 12.60 -7.12
CA GLU A 223 18.70 13.71 -6.21
C GLU A 223 19.90 14.14 -5.37
N GLY A 224 20.68 13.18 -4.85
CA GLY A 224 21.89 13.43 -4.06
C GLY A 224 21.67 14.13 -2.70
N GLY A 225 22.64 13.99 -1.79
CA GLY A 225 22.66 14.67 -0.50
C GLY A 225 22.11 13.89 0.70
N ALA A 226 22.25 14.46 1.90
CA ALA A 226 21.68 13.90 3.12
C ALA A 226 20.22 14.33 3.27
N ILE A 227 19.29 13.36 3.31
CA ILE A 227 17.85 13.61 3.45
C ILE A 227 17.52 14.16 4.85
N ALA A 228 18.31 13.76 5.86
CA ALA A 228 18.19 14.29 7.22
C ALA A 228 18.91 15.65 7.33
N ARG A 229 18.14 16.74 7.55
CA ARG A 229 18.70 18.01 8.03
C ARG A 229 18.96 17.88 9.54
N ASN A 230 20.17 18.21 9.98
CA ASN A 230 20.57 18.19 11.40
C ASN A 230 19.64 19.06 12.25
N GLY A 231 18.67 18.41 12.91
CA GLY A 231 17.80 19.02 13.91
C GLY A 231 17.74 18.11 15.13
N SER A 232 18.10 18.62 16.30
CA SER A 232 17.92 17.90 17.56
C SER A 232 16.42 17.83 17.88
N ILE A 233 15.78 16.71 17.58
CA ILE A 233 14.38 16.49 17.93
C ILE A 233 14.33 16.04 19.39
N SER A 234 13.69 16.83 20.25
CA SER A 234 13.50 16.46 21.65
C SER A 234 12.40 15.42 21.77
N TRP A 235 12.64 14.37 22.57
CA TRP A 235 11.68 13.30 22.86
C TRP A 235 10.80 13.64 24.07
N ARG A 236 9.98 14.70 23.99
CA ARG A 236 9.00 15.00 25.04
C ARG A 236 7.64 14.36 24.71
N GLY A 237 7.07 13.62 25.66
CA GLY A 237 5.85 12.85 25.44
C GLY A 237 6.14 11.49 24.82
N GLY A 238 5.95 10.43 25.60
CA GLY A 238 6.15 9.06 25.13
C GLY A 238 5.11 8.63 24.09
N PRO A 239 5.40 7.63 23.25
CA PRO A 239 4.47 7.14 22.23
C PRO A 239 3.12 6.68 22.79
N VAL A 240 3.09 6.29 24.07
CA VAL A 240 1.88 5.90 24.79
C VAL A 240 0.80 6.98 24.78
N SER A 241 1.17 8.27 24.88
CA SER A 241 0.16 9.35 24.86
C SER A 241 -0.55 9.44 23.52
N GLY A 242 0.21 9.32 22.41
CA GLY A 242 -0.34 9.28 21.05
C GLY A 242 -1.25 8.09 20.83
N ILE A 243 -0.84 6.90 21.29
CA ILE A 243 -1.65 5.68 21.20
C ILE A 243 -2.99 5.88 21.92
N LEU A 244 -2.97 6.41 23.14
CA LEU A 244 -4.21 6.63 23.92
C LEU A 244 -5.16 7.63 23.24
N GLU A 245 -4.63 8.60 22.49
CA GLU A 245 -5.47 9.58 21.79
C GLU A 245 -6.24 8.99 20.62
N VAL A 246 -5.67 8.00 19.93
CA VAL A 246 -6.38 7.24 18.89
C VAL A 246 -7.65 6.60 19.46
N PHE A 247 -7.55 5.96 20.62
CA PHE A 247 -8.69 5.33 21.29
C PHE A 247 -9.69 6.35 21.87
N LYS A 248 -9.22 7.50 22.35
CA LYS A 248 -10.11 8.61 22.78
C LYS A 248 -10.87 9.23 21.61
N LYS A 249 -10.29 9.20 20.41
CA LYS A 249 -10.85 9.78 19.19
C LYS A 249 -11.37 8.72 18.23
N TRP A 250 -11.94 7.63 18.78
CA TRP A 250 -12.44 6.48 18.03
C TRP A 250 -13.37 6.85 16.86
N PHE A 251 -14.24 7.85 17.02
CA PHE A 251 -15.13 8.29 15.95
C PHE A 251 -14.39 8.92 14.75
N LEU A 252 -13.29 9.64 15.00
CA LEU A 252 -12.47 10.20 13.91
C LEU A 252 -11.78 9.06 13.16
N VAL A 253 -11.17 8.13 13.89
CA VAL A 253 -10.52 6.94 13.34
C VAL A 253 -11.50 6.17 12.45
N LEU A 254 -12.70 5.85 12.97
CA LEU A 254 -13.70 5.10 12.22
C LEU A 254 -14.13 5.81 10.93
N ARG A 255 -14.42 7.13 10.98
CA ARG A 255 -14.84 7.90 9.80
C ARG A 255 -13.73 7.97 8.75
N CYS A 256 -12.50 8.26 9.18
CA CYS A 256 -11.35 8.33 8.29
C CYS A 256 -10.97 6.96 7.71
N SER A 257 -11.10 5.89 8.48
CA SER A 257 -10.92 4.52 7.97
C SER A 257 -11.98 4.17 6.92
N ILE A 258 -13.25 4.56 7.12
CA ILE A 258 -14.29 4.39 6.09
C ILE A 258 -13.94 5.16 4.82
N ILE A 259 -13.47 6.41 4.93
CA ILE A 259 -12.98 7.19 3.79
C ILE A 259 -11.86 6.42 3.07
N GLY A 260 -10.88 5.91 3.82
CA GLY A 260 -9.79 5.11 3.28
C GLY A 260 -10.28 3.90 2.50
N ILE A 261 -11.18 3.10 3.09
CA ILE A 261 -11.76 1.91 2.45
C ILE A 261 -12.48 2.28 1.17
N VAL A 262 -13.38 3.28 1.21
CA VAL A 262 -14.20 3.68 0.05
C VAL A 262 -13.31 4.16 -1.09
N VAL A 263 -12.30 4.99 -0.81
CA VAL A 263 -11.34 5.45 -1.81
C VAL A 263 -10.51 4.27 -2.32
N GLY A 264 -10.09 3.36 -1.44
CA GLY A 264 -9.31 2.17 -1.80
C GLY A 264 -10.04 1.19 -2.71
N ILE A 265 -11.36 1.05 -2.58
CA ILE A 265 -12.17 0.19 -3.46
C ILE A 265 -12.14 0.69 -4.91
N VAL A 266 -11.98 2.00 -5.13
CA VAL A 266 -11.94 2.57 -6.48
C VAL A 266 -10.53 2.40 -7.06
N PRO A 267 -10.37 1.65 -8.17
CA PRO A 267 -9.06 1.44 -8.77
C PRO A 267 -8.44 2.75 -9.25
N GLY A 268 -7.15 2.93 -8.97
CA GLY A 268 -6.37 4.05 -9.50
C GLY A 268 -6.50 5.36 -8.74
N LEU A 269 -7.42 5.51 -7.76
CA LEU A 269 -7.56 6.76 -6.98
C LEU A 269 -6.34 7.07 -6.09
N GLY A 270 -5.45 6.09 -5.86
CA GLY A 270 -4.25 6.29 -5.06
C GLY A 270 -4.51 6.28 -3.55
N GLY A 271 -3.42 6.22 -2.76
CA GLY A 271 -3.50 6.31 -1.29
C GLY A 271 -3.36 7.73 -0.76
N ASP A 272 -2.70 8.59 -1.52
CA ASP A 272 -2.53 10.03 -1.31
C ASP A 272 -3.87 10.76 -1.27
N VAL A 273 -4.74 10.54 -2.26
CA VAL A 273 -6.09 11.13 -2.28
C VAL A 273 -6.88 10.74 -1.03
N ALA A 274 -6.79 9.47 -0.61
CA ALA A 274 -7.47 9.00 0.60
C ALA A 274 -6.97 9.73 1.86
N CYS A 275 -5.65 9.93 1.99
CA CYS A 275 -5.04 10.59 3.13
C CYS A 275 -5.38 12.08 3.18
N PHE A 276 -5.31 12.80 2.05
CA PHE A 276 -5.68 14.21 1.97
C PHE A 276 -7.17 14.42 2.19
N LEU A 277 -8.04 13.55 1.66
CA LEU A 277 -9.47 13.61 1.90
C LEU A 277 -9.79 13.38 3.38
N ALA A 278 -9.13 12.42 4.01
CA ALA A 278 -9.27 12.17 5.44
C ALA A 278 -8.75 13.34 6.29
N TYR A 279 -7.62 13.96 5.92
CA TYR A 279 -7.11 15.17 6.55
C TYR A 279 -8.11 16.32 6.46
N GLY A 280 -8.65 16.58 5.27
CA GLY A 280 -9.68 17.60 5.05
C GLY A 280 -10.96 17.32 5.84
N HIS A 281 -11.37 16.05 5.92
CA HIS A 281 -12.49 15.63 6.76
C HIS A 281 -12.21 15.89 8.26
N GLY A 282 -11.01 15.57 8.74
CA GLY A 282 -10.57 15.87 10.10
C GLY A 282 -10.62 17.37 10.41
N ALA A 283 -10.09 18.20 9.50
CA ALA A 283 -10.11 19.66 9.63
C ALA A 283 -11.54 20.23 9.68
N GLN A 284 -12.50 19.60 8.99
CA GLN A 284 -13.89 20.08 8.96
C GLN A 284 -14.76 19.56 10.11
N THR A 285 -14.42 18.42 10.71
CA THR A 285 -15.31 17.73 11.67
C THR A 285 -14.85 17.80 13.13
N THR A 286 -13.59 18.14 13.37
CA THR A 286 -13.03 18.26 14.72
C THR A 286 -13.25 19.67 15.29
N ARG A 287 -13.07 19.81 16.61
CA ARG A 287 -13.31 21.08 17.33
C ARG A 287 -12.17 22.08 17.15
N GLU A 288 -10.93 21.60 17.02
CA GLU A 288 -9.71 22.42 16.97
C GLU A 288 -9.25 22.67 15.52
N LYS A 289 -10.18 23.11 14.66
CA LYS A 289 -9.94 23.28 13.21
C LYS A 289 -8.80 24.25 12.91
N GLU A 290 -8.66 25.29 13.73
CA GLU A 290 -7.68 26.35 13.53
C GLU A 290 -6.24 25.91 13.82
N LYS A 291 -6.04 24.75 14.47
CA LYS A 291 -4.70 24.24 14.78
C LYS A 291 -4.15 23.29 13.71
N PHE A 292 -4.93 22.95 12.68
CA PHE A 292 -4.46 22.10 11.58
C PHE A 292 -3.36 22.84 10.79
N GLY A 293 -2.28 22.12 10.46
CA GLY A 293 -1.07 22.68 9.87
C GLY A 293 -0.11 23.33 10.89
N GLU A 294 -0.52 23.47 12.15
CA GLU A 294 0.33 24.00 13.22
C GLU A 294 0.79 22.91 14.20
N GLY A 295 0.37 21.65 14.00
CA GLY A 295 0.67 20.53 14.88
C GLY A 295 -0.53 20.12 15.72
N ASN A 296 -1.63 19.80 15.05
CA ASN A 296 -2.79 19.16 15.63
C ASN A 296 -2.70 17.63 15.45
N ILE A 297 -2.83 16.89 16.56
CA ILE A 297 -2.83 15.42 16.54
C ILE A 297 -3.93 14.82 15.65
N ASP A 298 -5.05 15.52 15.47
CA ASP A 298 -6.14 15.10 14.59
C ASP A 298 -5.72 15.09 13.13
N GLY A 299 -4.81 15.99 12.75
CA GLY A 299 -4.18 16.03 11.44
C GLY A 299 -3.16 14.93 11.20
N VAL A 300 -2.79 14.15 12.22
CA VAL A 300 -2.01 12.91 12.09
C VAL A 300 -2.93 11.69 12.13
N ILE A 301 -3.85 11.63 13.09
CA ILE A 301 -4.76 10.49 13.26
C ILE A 301 -5.66 10.30 12.04
N ALA A 302 -6.20 11.38 11.47
CA ALA A 302 -7.11 11.31 10.34
C ALA A 302 -6.46 10.70 9.08
N PRO A 303 -5.37 11.25 8.51
CA PRO A 303 -4.73 10.66 7.34
C PRO A 303 -4.18 9.25 7.62
N GLU A 304 -3.59 8.99 8.78
CA GLU A 304 -3.01 7.66 9.07
C GLU A 304 -4.05 6.56 9.27
N SER A 305 -5.22 6.88 9.82
CA SER A 305 -6.35 5.94 9.88
C SER A 305 -6.85 5.55 8.49
N ALA A 306 -6.81 6.49 7.54
CA ALA A 306 -7.20 6.24 6.15
C ALA A 306 -6.10 5.51 5.37
N ASN A 307 -4.83 5.85 5.61
CA ASN A 307 -3.64 5.31 4.93
C ASN A 307 -3.67 3.78 4.89
N ASN A 308 -3.81 3.12 6.05
CA ASN A 308 -3.83 1.66 6.10
C ASN A 308 -5.22 1.03 5.88
N ALA A 309 -6.30 1.73 6.24
CA ALA A 309 -7.65 1.23 5.94
C ALA A 309 -7.90 1.12 4.43
N LYS A 310 -7.31 2.05 3.67
CA LYS A 310 -7.31 2.04 2.21
C LYS A 310 -6.64 0.80 1.64
N GLU A 311 -5.62 0.23 2.27
CA GLU A 311 -5.01 -1.01 1.78
C GLU A 311 -5.98 -2.20 1.86
N GLY A 312 -6.80 -2.27 2.91
CA GLY A 312 -7.91 -3.23 3.00
C GLY A 312 -8.97 -3.01 1.91
N GLY A 313 -9.31 -1.76 1.61
CA GLY A 313 -10.19 -1.40 0.50
C GLY A 313 -9.59 -1.75 -0.87
N ALA A 314 -8.30 -1.49 -1.08
CA ALA A 314 -7.59 -1.75 -2.33
C ALA A 314 -7.45 -3.24 -2.64
N LEU A 315 -7.45 -4.10 -1.62
CA LEU A 315 -7.48 -5.56 -1.79
C LEU A 315 -8.81 -6.06 -2.38
N VAL A 316 -9.91 -5.32 -2.23
CA VAL A 316 -11.23 -5.71 -2.76
C VAL A 316 -11.21 -5.88 -4.29
N PRO A 317 -10.87 -4.85 -5.09
CA PRO A 317 -10.77 -5.02 -6.54
C PRO A 317 -9.57 -5.88 -6.96
N THR A 318 -8.50 -5.87 -6.17
CA THR A 318 -7.26 -6.61 -6.49
C THR A 318 -7.50 -8.12 -6.45
N ILE A 319 -8.07 -8.64 -5.35
CA ILE A 319 -8.33 -10.07 -5.20
C ILE A 319 -9.61 -10.46 -5.92
N GLY A 320 -10.65 -9.61 -5.90
CA GLY A 320 -11.93 -9.93 -6.51
C GLY A 320 -11.86 -9.96 -8.04
N PHE A 321 -11.31 -8.90 -8.64
CA PHE A 321 -11.38 -8.70 -10.09
C PHE A 321 -10.03 -8.79 -10.79
N GLY A 322 -8.93 -8.98 -10.05
CA GLY A 322 -7.59 -8.92 -10.62
C GLY A 322 -7.21 -7.51 -11.07
N ILE A 323 -7.86 -6.47 -10.53
CA ILE A 323 -7.58 -5.07 -10.89
C ILE A 323 -6.90 -4.41 -9.69
N PRO A 324 -5.62 -4.02 -9.80
CA PRO A 324 -4.90 -3.45 -8.68
C PRO A 324 -5.47 -2.11 -8.26
N GLY A 325 -5.80 -1.98 -6.96
CA GLY A 325 -6.27 -0.71 -6.38
C GLY A 325 -5.18 0.35 -6.22
N SER A 326 -3.91 -0.05 -6.27
CA SER A 326 -2.73 0.82 -6.16
C SER A 326 -1.51 0.20 -6.86
N ALA A 327 -0.45 0.97 -7.06
CA ALA A 327 0.81 0.44 -7.61
C ALA A 327 1.38 -0.70 -6.74
N GLY A 328 1.26 -0.63 -5.41
CA GLY A 328 1.70 -1.70 -4.51
C GLY A 328 0.86 -2.96 -4.69
N MET A 329 -0.45 -2.79 -4.86
CA MET A 329 -1.36 -3.91 -5.14
C MET A 329 -1.11 -4.55 -6.50
N ALA A 330 -0.59 -3.82 -7.49
CA ALA A 330 -0.18 -4.40 -8.78
C ALA A 330 0.99 -5.37 -8.61
N VAL A 331 1.98 -4.98 -7.81
CA VAL A 331 3.10 -5.85 -7.46
C VAL A 331 2.63 -7.07 -6.68
N LEU A 332 1.76 -6.87 -5.68
CA LEU A 332 1.20 -7.95 -4.87
C LEU A 332 0.33 -8.91 -5.69
N LEU A 333 -0.48 -8.40 -6.62
CA LEU A 333 -1.29 -9.22 -7.52
C LEU A 333 -0.40 -10.09 -8.42
N GLY A 334 0.67 -9.50 -8.96
CA GLY A 334 1.66 -10.27 -9.69
C GLY A 334 2.27 -11.39 -8.81
N ALA A 335 2.63 -11.07 -7.56
CA ALA A 335 3.13 -12.05 -6.61
C ALA A 335 2.11 -13.18 -6.36
N LEU A 336 0.83 -12.84 -6.18
CA LEU A 336 -0.27 -13.79 -6.03
C LEU A 336 -0.38 -14.74 -7.22
N MET A 337 -0.39 -14.21 -8.45
CA MET A 337 -0.46 -15.02 -9.68
C MET A 337 0.73 -15.96 -9.83
N MET A 338 1.90 -15.53 -9.36
CA MET A 338 3.14 -16.31 -9.38
C MET A 338 3.14 -17.43 -8.32
N ILE A 339 2.62 -17.15 -7.12
CA ILE A 339 2.56 -18.10 -5.99
C ILE A 339 1.45 -19.14 -6.20
N GLY A 340 0.39 -18.80 -6.95
CA GLY A 340 -0.70 -19.68 -7.37
C GLY A 340 -1.87 -19.67 -6.40
#